data_AF-A0AAJ2JXX2-F1
#
_entry.id   AF-A0AAJ2JXX2-F1
#
_cell.length_a   1.000
_cell.length_b   1.000
_cell.length_c   1.000
_cell.angle_alpha   90.00
_cell.angle_beta   90.00
_cell.angle_gamma   90.00
#
_symmetry.space_group_name_H-M   'P 1'
#
loop_
_entity.id
_entity.type
_entity.pdbx_description
1 polymer ?
#
loop_
_entity_poly.entity_id
_entity_poly.type
_entity_poly.pdbx_seq_one_letter_code
_entity_poly.pdbx_strand_id
1 'polypeptide(L)' 'MSDGISIWALKKMPLQQVIQYITQHSSPEFQARMISMQVADFEALSPEQAEDRLRDAISGMSEEKYTDYLLELIDE' A
#
# COMPACT_ATOMS: atom_id res chain seq x y z
N MET A 1 -6.79 18.24 -13.97
CA MET A 1 -6.04 18.56 -12.75
C MET A 1 -6.27 17.35 -11.86
N SER A 2 -5.28 16.47 -11.74
CA SER A 2 -5.42 15.27 -10.92
C SER A 2 -5.38 15.70 -9.46
N ASP A 3 -6.53 15.65 -8.79
CA ASP A 3 -6.66 15.80 -7.32
C ASP A 3 -6.10 14.56 -6.60
N GLY A 4 -4.91 14.12 -7.02
CA GLY A 4 -4.18 13.02 -6.42
C GLY A 4 -3.42 13.50 -5.19
N ILE A 5 -3.46 12.72 -4.11
CA ILE A 5 -2.60 12.95 -2.96
C ILE A 5 -1.14 12.97 -3.43
N SER A 6 -0.30 13.86 -2.88
CA SER A 6 1.10 13.91 -3.28
C SER A 6 1.93 12.87 -2.52
N ILE A 7 3.02 12.32 -3.11
CA ILE A 7 3.93 11.37 -2.40
C ILE A 7 4.36 11.96 -1.06
N TRP A 8 4.64 13.27 -1.05
CA TRP A 8 5.04 14.00 0.15
C TRP A 8 3.97 14.02 1.25
N ALA A 9 2.69 14.00 0.89
CA ALA A 9 1.60 13.87 1.86
C ALA A 9 1.55 12.44 2.40
N LEU A 10 1.64 11.41 1.54
CA LEU A 10 1.68 10.00 1.95
C LEU A 10 2.88 9.70 2.87
N LYS A 11 4.07 10.21 2.56
CA LYS A 11 5.26 10.05 3.42
C LYS A 11 5.12 10.70 4.79
N LYS A 12 4.34 11.77 4.91
CA LYS A 12 4.10 12.48 6.18
C LYS A 12 2.92 11.91 6.96
N MET A 13 2.09 11.09 6.34
CA MET A 13 0.95 10.47 6.99
C MET A 13 1.40 9.36 7.94
N PRO A 14 0.65 9.13 9.03
CA PRO A 14 0.84 7.95 9.85
C PRO A 14 0.69 6.68 9.00
N LEU A 15 1.52 5.67 9.26
CA LEU A 15 1.49 4.39 8.53
C LEU A 15 0.08 3.79 8.43
N GLN A 16 -0.72 3.90 9.49
CA GLN A 16 -2.10 3.43 9.49
C GLN A 16 -2.98 4.14 8.46
N GLN A 17 -2.83 5.46 8.28
CA GLN A 17 -3.57 6.20 7.26
C GLN A 17 -3.08 5.85 5.85
N VAL A 18 -1.78 5.61 5.68
CA VAL A 18 -1.25 5.17 4.38
C VAL A 18 -1.78 3.80 4.01
N ILE A 19 -1.84 2.85 4.95
CA ILE A 19 -2.41 1.52 4.72
C ILE A 19 -3.88 1.63 4.33
N GLN A 20 -4.67 2.44 5.05
CA GLN A 20 -6.07 2.69 4.68
C GLN A 20 -6.21 3.33 3.30
N TYR A 21 -5.31 4.24 2.95
CA TYR A 21 -5.31 4.86 1.64
C TYR A 21 -4.99 3.83 0.55
N ILE A 22 -3.95 3.02 0.75
CA ILE A 22 -3.59 1.92 -0.16
C ILE A 22 -4.78 0.97 -0.33
N THR A 23 -5.42 0.51 0.74
CA THR A 23 -6.54 -0.44 0.62
C THR A 23 -7.76 0.15 -0.08
N GLN A 24 -7.98 1.47 -0.01
CA GLN A 24 -9.12 2.14 -0.64
C GLN A 24 -8.85 2.61 -2.08
N HIS A 25 -7.59 2.88 -2.43
CA HIS A 25 -7.23 3.55 -3.67
C HIS A 25 -6.35 2.70 -4.61
N SER A 26 -5.88 1.52 -4.20
CA SER A 26 -5.08 0.64 -5.05
C SER A 26 -5.79 -0.68 -5.38
N SER A 27 -5.35 -1.29 -6.48
CA SER A 27 -5.83 -2.61 -6.88
C SER A 27 -5.39 -3.73 -5.92
N PRO A 28 -6.17 -4.82 -5.78
CA PRO A 28 -5.74 -6.01 -5.04
C PRO A 28 -4.42 -6.60 -5.58
N GLU A 29 -4.15 -6.46 -6.89
CA GLU A 29 -2.86 -6.86 -7.46
C GLU A 29 -1.68 -6.05 -6.90
N PHE A 30 -1.86 -4.73 -6.77
CA PHE A 30 -0.86 -3.85 -6.20
C PHE A 30 -0.58 -4.21 -4.73
N GLN A 31 -1.65 -4.40 -3.95
CA GLN A 31 -1.56 -4.76 -2.52
C GLN A 31 -0.87 -6.12 -2.33
N ALA A 32 -1.22 -7.12 -3.14
CA ALA A 32 -0.60 -8.44 -3.14
C ALA A 32 0.90 -8.37 -3.47
N ARG A 33 1.30 -7.54 -4.46
CA ARG A 33 2.72 -7.29 -4.78
C ARG A 33 3.48 -6.68 -3.61
N MET A 34 2.91 -5.70 -2.92
CA MET A 34 3.55 -5.05 -1.77
C MET A 34 3.91 -6.06 -0.69
N ILE A 35 3.00 -6.99 -0.39
CA ILE A 35 3.22 -8.04 0.62
C ILE A 35 3.88 -9.32 0.05
N SER A 36 4.28 -9.30 -1.23
CA SER A 36 4.89 -10.44 -1.94
C SER A 36 4.07 -11.74 -1.86
N MET A 37 2.75 -11.61 -2.03
CA MET A 37 1.76 -12.70 -1.99
C MET A 37 1.07 -12.84 -3.35
N GLN A 38 0.47 -14.01 -3.63
CA GLN A 38 -0.39 -14.14 -4.80
C GLN A 38 -1.70 -13.38 -4.60
N VAL A 39 -2.26 -12.82 -5.68
CA VAL A 39 -3.52 -12.06 -5.64
C VAL A 39 -4.67 -12.90 -5.09
N ALA A 40 -4.77 -14.17 -5.52
CA ALA A 40 -5.81 -15.08 -5.04
C ALA A 40 -5.73 -15.36 -3.53
N ASP A 41 -4.53 -15.44 -2.98
CA ASP A 41 -4.33 -15.61 -1.53
C ASP A 41 -4.66 -14.31 -0.79
N PHE A 42 -4.36 -13.15 -1.39
CA PHE A 42 -4.68 -11.84 -0.85
C PHE A 42 -6.19 -11.59 -0.80
N GLU A 43 -6.92 -11.91 -1.87
CA GLU A 43 -8.38 -11.80 -1.92
C GLU A 43 -9.08 -12.76 -0.94
N ALA A 44 -8.41 -13.83 -0.54
CA ALA A 44 -8.90 -14.73 0.50
C ALA A 44 -8.70 -14.19 1.93
N LEU A 45 -7.92 -13.14 2.12
CA LEU A 45 -7.70 -12.51 3.43
C LEU A 45 -8.90 -11.65 3.83
N SER A 46 -9.16 -11.58 5.15
CA SER A 46 -10.04 -10.54 5.67
C SER A 46 -9.37 -9.16 5.57
N PRO A 47 -10.14 -8.06 5.53
CA PRO A 47 -9.58 -6.70 5.49
C PRO A 47 -8.58 -6.45 6.62
N GLU A 48 -8.88 -6.92 7.84
CA GLU A 48 -7.98 -6.79 9.00
C GLU A 48 -6.65 -7.53 8.79
N GLN A 49 -6.70 -8.75 8.22
CA GLN A 49 -5.50 -9.52 7.91
C GLN A 49 -4.68 -8.87 6.80
N ALA A 50 -5.34 -8.34 5.77
CA ALA A 50 -4.68 -7.61 4.69
C ALA A 50 -3.96 -6.36 5.22
N GLU A 51 -4.61 -5.58 6.09
CA GLU A 51 -4.01 -4.39 6.72
C GLU A 51 -2.79 -4.73 7.57
N ASP A 52 -2.87 -5.78 8.40
CA ASP A 52 -1.74 -6.21 9.22
C ASP A 52 -0.57 -6.73 8.36
N ARG A 53 -0.85 -7.48 7.29
CA ARG A 53 0.19 -7.93 6.34
C ARG A 53 0.85 -6.75 5.62
N LEU A 54 0.07 -5.75 5.21
CA LEU A 54 0.59 -4.52 4.60
C LEU A 54 1.46 -3.75 5.60
N ARG A 55 1.03 -3.64 6.87
CA ARG A 55 1.82 -3.01 7.93
C ARG A 55 3.16 -3.69 8.12
N ASP A 56 3.16 -5.01 8.23
CA ASP A 56 4.39 -5.80 8.43
C ASP A 56 5.31 -5.67 7.22
N ALA A 57 4.76 -5.77 6.00
CA ALA A 57 5.52 -5.64 4.77
C ALA A 57 6.17 -4.27 4.63
N ILE A 58 5.43 -3.17 4.90
CA ILE A 58 5.97 -1.81 4.87
C ILE A 58 7.02 -1.61 5.96
N SER A 59 6.79 -2.14 7.16
CA SER A 59 7.74 -2.01 8.28
C SER A 59 9.05 -2.76 8.04
N GLY A 60 9.01 -3.86 7.28
CA GLY A 60 10.19 -4.62 6.86
C GLY A 60 10.84 -4.13 5.56
N MET A 61 10.26 -3.11 4.91
CA MET A 61 10.70 -2.63 3.60
C MET A 61 11.81 -1.58 3.72
N SER A 62 12.71 -1.52 2.73
CA SER A 62 13.62 -0.38 2.59
C SER A 62 12.84 0.87 2.18
N GLU A 63 13.33 2.04 2.61
CA GLU A 63 12.68 3.32 2.27
C GLU A 63 12.60 3.54 0.76
N GLU A 64 13.62 3.10 0.00
CA GLU A 64 13.63 3.18 -1.48
C GLU A 64 12.45 2.40 -2.07
N LYS A 65 12.34 1.11 -1.73
CA LYS A 65 11.27 0.24 -2.24
C LYS A 65 9.88 0.72 -1.80
N TYR A 66 9.77 1.25 -0.58
CA TYR A 66 8.52 1.87 -0.13
C TYR A 66 8.18 3.13 -0.92
N THR A 67 9.19 3.97 -1.21
CA THR A 67 8.99 5.19 -2.02
C THR A 67 8.56 4.85 -3.45
N ASP A 68 9.15 3.81 -4.05
CA ASP A 68 8.74 3.32 -5.37
C ASP A 68 7.28 2.88 -5.40
N TYR A 69 6.82 2.15 -4.37
CA TYR A 69 5.40 1.80 -4.26
C TYR A 69 4.50 3.02 -4.07
N LEU A 70 4.89 4.00 -3.25
CA LEU A 70 4.09 5.23 -3.11
C LEU A 70 4.04 6.06 -4.39
N LEU A 71 5.06 5.97 -5.25
CA LEU A 71 5.06 6.60 -6.57
C LEU A 71 4.10 5.87 -7.52
N GLU A 72 4.16 4.53 -7.58
CA GLU A 72 3.22 3.71 -8.36
C GLU A 72 1.76 3.97 -7.93
N LEU A 73 1.50 4.10 -6.63
CA LEU A 73 0.17 4.35 -6.07
C LEU A 73 -0.48 5.67 -6.50
N ILE A 74 0.32 6.68 -6.86
CA ILE A 74 -0.20 8.00 -7.29
C ILE A 74 -0.38 8.05 -8.81
N ASP A 75 0.28 7.15 -9.54
CA ASP A 75 0.14 7.00 -10.99
C ASP A 75 -1.07 6.12 -11.37
N GLU A 76 -1.52 5.24 -10.47
CA GLU A 76 -2.72 4.39 -10.57
C GLU A 76 -4.04 5.19 -10.49
#